data_AF-A0A6F8ZDV3-F1
#
_entry.id   AF-A0A6F8ZDV3-F1
#
_cell.length_a   1.000
_cell.length_b   1.000
_cell.length_c   1.000
_cell.angle_alpha   90.00
_cell.angle_beta   90.00
_cell.angle_gamma   90.00
#
_symmetry.space_group_name_H-M   'P 1'
#
loop_
_entity.id
_entity.type
_entity.pdbx_description
1 polymer ?
#
loop_
_entity_poly.entity_id
_entity_poly.type
_entity_poly.pdbx_seq_one_letter_code
_entity_poly.pdbx_strand_id
1 'polypeptide(L)'
;MAESEAVPAVAWYADPEQALEEAGRSGRPVFVFVFRPGCSGCRLMDQGTFPRSAVRQALTEWVPLRLTEGHPFTRGRGLLWFPELLALEPDGALLRRQPGYLPAAEFLPWLILVQGEWAMRREAYEQAAALFEQVITAFPASGWVPEAWYWLGAARHQATGREIELYRPWRELRLRYPQSLWAHKVQANWQPPAPEAE
;
A
#
# COMPACT_ATOMS: atom_id res chain seq x y z
N MET A 1 -3.98 -6.89 -33.98
CA MET A 1 -3.78 -7.76 -32.81
C MET A 1 -2.50 -7.31 -32.15
N ALA A 2 -2.57 -6.50 -31.10
CA ALA A 2 -1.37 -6.05 -30.40
C ALA A 2 -0.82 -7.24 -29.61
N GLU A 3 0.41 -7.63 -29.90
CA GLU A 3 1.16 -8.59 -29.09
C GLU A 3 1.16 -8.08 -27.65
N SER A 4 0.55 -8.87 -26.75
CA SER A 4 0.66 -8.67 -25.32
C SER A 4 2.12 -8.94 -24.94
N GLU A 5 2.93 -7.89 -24.87
CA GLU A 5 4.30 -7.97 -24.38
C GLU A 5 4.27 -8.57 -22.96
N ALA A 6 4.94 -9.72 -22.78
CA ALA A 6 4.91 -10.43 -21.52
C ALA A 6 5.68 -9.63 -20.47
N VAL A 7 4.99 -9.16 -19.42
CA VAL A 7 5.66 -8.46 -18.31
C VAL A 7 6.74 -9.37 -17.69
N PRO A 8 8.01 -8.94 -17.67
CA PRO A 8 9.12 -9.78 -17.23
C PRO A 8 8.98 -10.18 -15.77
N ALA A 9 9.68 -11.25 -15.38
CA ALA A 9 9.74 -11.66 -13.98
C ALA A 9 10.31 -10.54 -13.09
N VAL A 10 9.89 -10.51 -11.82
CA VAL A 10 10.37 -9.51 -10.85
C VAL A 10 11.89 -9.66 -10.68
N ALA A 11 12.62 -8.57 -10.93
CA ALA A 11 14.05 -8.49 -10.70
C ALA A 11 14.30 -8.19 -9.21
N TRP A 12 14.58 -9.23 -8.44
CA TRP A 12 14.81 -9.12 -7.00
C TRP A 12 16.27 -8.80 -6.69
N TYR A 13 16.49 -7.76 -5.89
CA TYR A 13 17.73 -7.60 -5.14
C TYR A 13 17.80 -8.64 -4.03
N ALA A 14 19.02 -9.07 -3.71
CA ALA A 14 19.34 -9.95 -2.58
C ALA A 14 20.20 -9.26 -1.52
N ASP A 15 20.70 -8.06 -1.82
CA ASP A 15 21.53 -7.23 -0.95
C ASP A 15 20.77 -5.93 -0.60
N PRO A 16 20.58 -5.61 0.70
CA PRO A 16 19.86 -4.41 1.10
C PRO A 16 20.57 -3.10 0.75
N GLU A 17 21.91 -3.07 0.76
CA GLU A 17 22.67 -1.86 0.45
C GLU A 17 22.47 -1.46 -1.02
N GLN A 18 22.61 -2.44 -1.93
CA GLN A 18 22.33 -2.24 -3.35
C GLN A 18 20.88 -1.81 -3.62
N ALA A 19 19.91 -2.42 -2.92
CA ALA A 19 18.52 -2.06 -3.06
C ALA A 19 18.23 -0.62 -2.59
N LEU A 20 18.81 -0.21 -1.46
CA LEU A 20 18.64 1.15 -0.92
C LEU A 20 19.38 2.20 -1.77
N GLU A 21 20.55 1.87 -2.31
CA GLU A 21 21.25 2.73 -3.27
C GLU A 21 20.40 2.96 -4.53
N GLU A 22 19.85 1.88 -5.10
CA GLU A 22 18.95 1.97 -6.25
C GLU A 22 17.67 2.77 -5.92
N ALA A 23 17.13 2.60 -4.72
CA ALA A 23 15.97 3.35 -4.26
C ALA A 23 16.27 4.85 -4.17
N GLY A 24 17.42 5.21 -3.60
CA GLY A 24 17.90 6.59 -3.54
C GLY A 24 18.12 7.20 -4.93
N ARG A 25 18.70 6.43 -5.86
CA ARG A 25 18.96 6.87 -7.25
C ARG A 25 17.67 7.04 -8.07
N SER A 26 16.75 6.10 -7.97
CA SER A 26 15.51 6.07 -8.77
C SER A 26 14.35 6.83 -8.13
N GLY A 27 14.44 7.15 -6.84
CA GLY A 27 13.36 7.75 -6.07
C GLY A 27 12.18 6.80 -5.82
N ARG A 28 12.33 5.50 -6.06
CA ARG A 28 11.28 4.48 -5.84
C ARG A 28 11.35 3.93 -4.41
N PRO A 29 10.21 3.64 -3.77
CA PRO A 29 10.19 2.97 -2.47
C PRO A 29 10.65 1.51 -2.61
N VAL A 30 11.10 0.91 -1.50
CA VAL A 30 11.57 -0.47 -1.48
C VAL A 30 10.47 -1.40 -1.00
N PHE A 31 10.17 -2.43 -1.78
CA PHE A 31 9.32 -3.53 -1.33
C PHE A 31 10.19 -4.69 -0.89
N VAL A 32 10.12 -5.07 0.39
CA VAL A 32 10.88 -6.18 0.94
C VAL A 32 9.96 -7.38 1.16
N PHE A 33 10.27 -8.48 0.48
CA PHE A 33 9.69 -9.79 0.76
C PHE A 33 10.63 -10.59 1.66
N VAL A 34 10.26 -10.74 2.93
CA VAL A 34 11.00 -11.59 3.86
C VAL A 34 10.35 -12.96 3.91
N PHE A 35 11.11 -13.99 3.56
CA PHE A 35 10.65 -15.37 3.53
C PHE A 35 11.42 -16.24 4.51
N ARG A 36 10.82 -17.39 4.85
CA ARG A 36 11.43 -18.46 5.64
C ARG A 36 11.48 -19.76 4.84
N PRO A 37 12.59 -20.53 4.84
CA PRO A 37 12.62 -21.86 4.21
C PRO A 37 11.51 -22.78 4.74
N GLY A 38 10.85 -23.53 3.85
CA GLY A 38 9.75 -24.43 4.24
C GLY A 38 8.40 -23.76 4.56
N CYS A 39 8.33 -22.43 4.58
CA CYS A 39 7.11 -21.66 4.82
C CYS A 39 6.05 -21.84 3.71
N SER A 40 4.86 -22.33 4.06
CA SER A 40 3.74 -22.53 3.12
C SER A 40 3.21 -21.20 2.57
N GLY A 41 2.99 -20.19 3.42
CA GLY A 41 2.53 -18.87 2.99
C GLY A 41 3.50 -18.20 2.00
N CYS A 42 4.80 -18.42 2.19
CA CYS A 42 5.84 -17.90 1.32
C CYS A 42 5.77 -18.56 -0.06
N ARG A 43 5.54 -19.88 -0.12
CA ARG A 43 5.28 -20.60 -1.38
C ARG A 43 4.01 -20.10 -2.08
N LEU A 44 2.95 -19.79 -1.33
CA LEU A 44 1.72 -19.25 -1.90
C LEU A 44 1.95 -17.86 -2.53
N MET A 45 2.79 -17.01 -1.94
CA MET A 45 3.19 -15.74 -2.57
C MET A 45 3.93 -15.98 -3.90
N ASP A 46 4.93 -16.87 -3.89
CA ASP A 46 5.75 -17.21 -5.06
C ASP A 46 4.93 -17.82 -6.21
N GLN A 47 3.88 -18.57 -5.90
CA GLN A 47 3.07 -19.29 -6.90
C GLN A 47 1.82 -18.51 -7.33
N GLY A 48 1.20 -17.78 -6.39
CA GLY A 48 -0.12 -17.19 -6.57
C GLY A 48 -0.12 -15.67 -6.79
N THR A 49 0.88 -14.97 -6.23
CA THR A 49 0.92 -13.50 -6.17
C THR A 49 1.96 -12.91 -7.11
N PHE A 50 3.25 -13.16 -6.88
CA PHE A 50 4.33 -12.55 -7.66
C PHE A 50 4.35 -12.91 -9.16
N PRO A 51 3.87 -14.09 -9.61
CA PRO A 51 3.82 -14.40 -11.03
C PRO A 51 2.74 -13.64 -11.82
N ARG A 52 1.77 -13.00 -11.16
CA ARG A 52 0.67 -12.32 -11.84
C ARG A 52 1.20 -11.10 -12.58
N SER A 53 0.83 -10.93 -13.85
CA SER A 53 1.31 -9.82 -14.69
C SER A 53 1.01 -8.46 -14.07
N ALA A 54 -0.19 -8.26 -13.51
CA ALA A 54 -0.55 -7.04 -12.80
C ALA A 54 0.36 -6.76 -11.58
N VAL A 55 0.78 -7.81 -10.86
CA VAL A 55 1.71 -7.67 -9.71
C VAL A 55 3.11 -7.33 -10.20
N ARG A 56 3.60 -7.98 -11.24
CA ARG A 56 4.89 -7.65 -11.85
C ARG A 56 4.94 -6.22 -12.35
N GLN A 57 3.86 -5.77 -12.99
CA GLN A 57 3.70 -4.39 -13.45
C GLN A 57 3.69 -3.43 -12.28
N ALA A 58 2.91 -3.70 -11.22
CA ALA A 58 2.89 -2.83 -10.05
C ALA A 58 4.27 -2.70 -9.40
N LEU A 59 5.06 -3.79 -9.37
CA LEU A 59 6.40 -3.82 -8.77
C LEU A 59 7.48 -3.10 -9.61
N THR A 60 7.19 -2.61 -10.82
CA THR A 60 8.15 -1.75 -11.57
C THR A 60 8.32 -0.39 -10.91
N GLU A 61 7.29 0.08 -10.19
CA GLU A 61 7.30 1.31 -9.41
C GLU A 61 8.01 1.16 -8.06
N TRP A 62 8.59 -0.01 -7.80
CA TRP A 62 9.27 -0.35 -6.55
C TRP A 62 10.69 -0.84 -6.83
N VAL A 63 11.52 -0.82 -5.80
CA VAL A 63 12.75 -1.62 -5.76
C VAL A 63 12.46 -2.91 -4.99
N PRO A 64 12.34 -4.08 -5.67
CA PRO A 64 12.01 -5.33 -5.01
C PRO A 64 13.24 -5.95 -4.35
N LEU A 65 13.19 -6.19 -3.05
CA LEU A 65 14.24 -6.82 -2.25
C LEU A 65 13.71 -8.11 -1.64
N ARG A 66 14.44 -9.21 -1.78
CA ARG A 66 14.07 -10.51 -1.22
C ARG A 66 15.12 -10.99 -0.25
N LEU A 67 14.72 -11.24 0.98
CA LEU A 67 15.62 -11.67 2.06
C LEU A 67 15.07 -12.87 2.81
N THR A 68 15.97 -13.71 3.32
CA THR A 68 15.60 -14.69 4.35
C THR A 68 15.42 -13.99 5.68
N GLU A 69 14.63 -14.58 6.57
CA GLU A 69 14.46 -14.17 7.96
C GLU A 69 15.79 -14.13 8.74
N GLY A 70 16.78 -14.92 8.32
CA GLY A 70 18.10 -14.99 8.92
C GLY A 70 19.04 -13.84 8.54
N HIS A 71 18.68 -12.97 7.60
CA HIS A 71 19.54 -11.86 7.19
C HIS A 71 19.72 -10.83 8.34
N PRO A 72 20.90 -10.23 8.55
CA PRO A 72 21.09 -9.20 9.60
C PRO A 72 20.07 -8.05 9.50
N PHE A 73 19.78 -7.58 8.29
CA PHE A 73 18.77 -6.56 8.00
C PHE A 73 17.35 -6.93 8.48
N THR A 74 16.98 -8.22 8.46
CA THR A 74 15.65 -8.68 8.86
C THR A 74 15.56 -8.94 10.36
N ARG A 75 16.63 -9.48 10.97
CA ARG A 75 16.68 -9.76 12.42
C ARG A 75 16.43 -8.52 13.28
N GLY A 76 16.91 -7.35 12.85
CA GLY A 76 16.72 -6.08 13.56
C GLY A 76 15.30 -5.52 13.53
N ARG A 77 14.36 -6.14 12.79
CA ARG A 77 13.02 -5.59 12.54
C ARG A 77 11.90 -6.20 13.39
N GLY A 78 12.21 -7.15 14.29
CA GLY A 78 11.23 -7.71 15.23
C GLY A 78 10.08 -8.48 14.56
N LEU A 79 10.39 -9.22 13.48
CA LEU A 79 9.38 -9.94 12.68
C LEU A 79 8.81 -11.13 13.45
N LEU A 80 7.49 -11.25 13.49
CA LEU A 80 6.78 -12.27 14.27
C LEU A 80 6.18 -13.40 13.42
N TRP A 81 5.87 -13.14 12.16
CA TRP A 81 5.16 -14.07 11.28
C TRP A 81 5.72 -14.01 9.86
N PHE A 82 5.47 -15.07 9.06
CA PHE A 82 6.02 -15.19 7.71
C PHE A 82 4.98 -15.68 6.69
N PRO A 83 5.05 -15.23 5.43
CA PRO A 83 5.98 -14.22 4.91
C PRO A 83 5.74 -12.85 5.57
N GLU A 84 6.74 -11.98 5.56
CA GLU A 84 6.57 -10.58 5.97
C GLU A 84 6.76 -9.69 4.75
N LEU A 85 5.80 -8.80 4.53
CA LEU A 85 5.82 -7.80 3.46
C LEU A 85 6.14 -6.46 4.10
N LEU A 86 7.27 -5.86 3.73
CA LEU A 86 7.64 -4.53 4.20
C LEU A 86 7.67 -3.57 3.03
N ALA A 87 7.20 -2.36 3.27
CA ALA A 87 7.46 -1.23 2.40
C ALA A 87 8.33 -0.23 3.13
N LEU A 88 9.40 0.22 2.47
CA LEU A 88 10.36 1.16 3.02
C LEU A 88 10.44 2.40 2.14
N GLU A 89 10.76 3.52 2.77
CA GLU A 89 11.24 4.71 2.07
C GLU A 89 12.62 4.45 1.45
N PRO A 90 13.08 5.28 0.49
CA PRO A 90 14.40 5.12 -0.13
C PRO A 90 15.57 5.10 0.85
N ASP A 91 15.43 5.75 2.01
CA ASP A 91 16.43 5.76 3.09
C ASP A 91 16.37 4.53 4.02
N GLY A 92 15.42 3.62 3.80
CA GLY A 92 15.21 2.40 4.57
C GLY A 92 14.26 2.53 5.76
N ALA A 93 13.68 3.72 6.00
CA ALA A 93 12.64 3.93 7.00
C ALA A 93 11.39 3.09 6.68
N LEU A 94 10.74 2.54 7.72
CA LEU A 94 9.57 1.70 7.53
C LEU A 94 8.32 2.54 7.22
N LEU A 95 7.73 2.34 6.05
CA LEU A 95 6.42 2.90 5.69
C LEU A 95 5.29 2.05 6.26
N ARG A 96 5.29 0.77 5.92
CA ARG A 96 4.23 -0.16 6.29
C ARG A 96 4.75 -1.59 6.37
N ARG A 97 4.10 -2.39 7.21
CA ARG A 97 4.32 -3.84 7.32
C ARG A 97 3.00 -4.58 7.10
N GLN A 98 3.09 -5.77 6.55
CA GLN A 98 1.97 -6.67 6.39
C GLN A 98 2.44 -8.13 6.58
N PRO A 99 2.10 -8.76 7.72
CA PRO A 99 2.46 -10.15 7.97
C PRO A 99 1.51 -11.10 7.23
N GLY A 100 2.04 -12.25 6.83
CA GLY A 100 1.30 -13.38 6.27
C GLY A 100 1.14 -13.35 4.76
N TYR A 101 0.63 -14.46 4.23
CA TYR A 101 0.31 -14.59 2.81
C TYR A 101 -0.74 -13.56 2.41
N LEU A 102 -0.54 -12.93 1.24
CA LEU A 102 -1.46 -11.98 0.65
C LEU A 102 -1.72 -12.33 -0.83
N PRO A 103 -2.93 -12.75 -1.20
CA PRO A 103 -3.26 -13.04 -2.60
C PRO A 103 -3.15 -11.78 -3.47
N ALA A 104 -2.92 -11.94 -4.78
CA ALA A 104 -2.74 -10.81 -5.70
C ALA A 104 -3.84 -9.74 -5.62
N ALA A 105 -5.10 -10.15 -5.45
CA ALA A 105 -6.24 -9.24 -5.33
C ALA A 105 -6.19 -8.33 -4.09
N GLU A 106 -5.45 -8.72 -3.05
CA GLU A 106 -5.24 -7.92 -1.84
C GLU A 106 -3.84 -7.28 -1.80
N PHE A 107 -2.85 -7.89 -2.49
CA PHE A 107 -1.49 -7.36 -2.57
C PHE A 107 -1.40 -6.08 -3.40
N LEU A 108 -2.09 -6.03 -4.54
CA LEU A 108 -2.14 -4.84 -5.39
C LEU A 108 -2.72 -3.60 -4.66
N PRO A 109 -3.93 -3.65 -4.08
CA PRO A 109 -4.45 -2.51 -3.33
C PRO A 109 -3.62 -2.19 -2.10
N TRP A 110 -2.94 -3.15 -1.48
CA TRP A 110 -2.00 -2.88 -0.41
C TRP A 110 -0.79 -2.04 -0.88
N LEU A 111 -0.18 -2.36 -2.04
CA LEU A 111 0.90 -1.54 -2.60
C LEU A 111 0.42 -0.11 -2.89
N ILE A 112 -0.77 0.03 -3.48
CA ILE A 112 -1.34 1.35 -3.82
C ILE A 112 -1.66 2.15 -2.56
N LEU A 113 -2.20 1.50 -1.52
CA LEU A 113 -2.42 2.14 -0.21
C LEU A 113 -1.11 2.69 0.35
N VAL A 114 -0.03 1.91 0.33
CA VAL A 114 1.28 2.37 0.81
C VAL A 114 1.79 3.55 0.00
N GLN A 115 1.66 3.52 -1.33
CA GLN A 115 2.03 4.64 -2.18
C GLN A 115 1.22 5.90 -1.82
N GLY A 116 -0.07 5.76 -1.53
CA GLY A 116 -0.92 6.84 -1.07
C GLY A 116 -0.47 7.41 0.29
N GLU A 117 -0.18 6.54 1.26
CA GLU A 117 0.34 6.96 2.58
C GLU A 117 1.71 7.64 2.47
N TRP A 118 2.56 7.18 1.56
CA TRP A 118 3.85 7.80 1.29
C TRP A 118 3.70 9.16 0.60
N ALA A 119 2.76 9.29 -0.35
CA ALA A 119 2.41 10.57 -0.95
C ALA A 119 1.88 11.57 0.09
N MET A 120 1.06 11.11 1.05
CA MET A 120 0.61 11.94 2.19
C MET A 120 1.78 12.49 3.01
N ARG A 121 2.78 11.66 3.33
CA ARG A 121 3.98 12.08 4.09
C ARG A 121 4.80 13.16 3.36
N ARG A 122 4.70 13.18 2.04
CA ARG A 122 5.38 14.14 1.16
C ARG A 122 4.49 15.31 0.75
N GLU A 123 3.33 15.47 1.40
CA GLU A 123 2.35 16.52 1.14
C GLU A 123 1.79 16.53 -0.30
N ALA A 124 1.95 15.42 -1.03
CA ALA A 124 1.43 15.23 -2.38
C ALA A 124 -0.04 14.78 -2.33
N TYR A 125 -0.89 15.59 -1.72
CA TYR A 125 -2.25 15.20 -1.32
C TYR A 125 -3.18 14.85 -2.49
N GLU A 126 -3.08 15.55 -3.62
CA GLU A 126 -3.85 15.23 -4.84
C GLU A 126 -3.46 13.86 -5.41
N GLN A 127 -2.16 13.56 -5.42
CA GLN A 127 -1.66 12.25 -5.85
C GLN A 127 -2.13 11.15 -4.87
N ALA A 128 -2.08 11.42 -3.57
CA ALA A 128 -2.56 10.50 -2.55
C ALA A 128 -4.06 10.19 -2.74
N ALA A 129 -4.89 11.23 -2.97
CA ALA A 129 -6.31 11.08 -3.23
C ALA A 129 -6.57 10.18 -4.46
N ALA A 130 -5.85 10.40 -5.56
CA ALA A 130 -5.97 9.58 -6.76
C ALA A 130 -5.63 8.09 -6.50
N LEU A 131 -4.60 7.81 -5.71
CA LEU A 131 -4.22 6.43 -5.33
C LEU A 131 -5.29 5.76 -4.46
N PHE A 132 -5.87 6.47 -3.49
CA PHE A 132 -6.95 5.93 -2.67
C PHE A 132 -8.24 5.69 -3.48
N GLU A 133 -8.57 6.58 -4.41
CA GLU A 133 -9.66 6.39 -5.37
C GLU A 133 -9.43 5.16 -6.25
N GLN A 134 -8.20 4.93 -6.70
CA GLN A 134 -7.84 3.74 -7.46
C GLN A 134 -8.11 2.46 -6.67
N VAL A 135 -7.76 2.41 -5.37
CA VAL A 135 -8.08 1.25 -4.52
C VAL A 135 -9.59 1.01 -4.48
N ILE A 136 -10.38 2.05 -4.24
CA ILE A 136 -11.85 1.98 -4.13
C ILE A 136 -12.49 1.48 -5.42
N THR A 137 -12.02 1.98 -6.56
CA THR A 137 -12.65 1.77 -7.87
C THR A 137 -12.18 0.49 -8.55
N ALA A 138 -10.88 0.20 -8.52
CA ALA A 138 -10.29 -0.95 -9.19
C ALA A 138 -10.38 -2.23 -8.35
N PHE A 139 -10.48 -2.13 -7.02
CA PHE A 139 -10.50 -3.28 -6.11
C PHE A 139 -11.70 -3.24 -5.14
N PRO A 140 -12.95 -3.10 -5.61
CA PRO A 140 -14.11 -2.87 -4.73
C PRO A 140 -14.42 -4.00 -3.75
N ALA A 141 -13.90 -5.21 -4.00
CA ALA A 141 -14.05 -6.38 -3.14
C ALA A 141 -12.92 -6.54 -2.10
N SER A 142 -11.88 -5.70 -2.16
CA SER A 142 -10.72 -5.81 -1.27
C SER A 142 -11.05 -5.41 0.16
N GLY A 143 -10.44 -6.11 1.13
CA GLY A 143 -10.51 -5.74 2.54
C GLY A 143 -9.91 -4.37 2.88
N TRP A 144 -9.13 -3.79 1.97
CA TRP A 144 -8.48 -2.49 2.09
C TRP A 144 -9.37 -1.31 1.70
N VAL A 145 -10.51 -1.54 1.06
CA VAL A 145 -11.37 -0.45 0.57
C VAL A 145 -11.88 0.48 1.69
N PRO A 146 -12.28 -0.01 2.88
CA PRO A 146 -12.67 0.89 3.97
C PRO A 146 -11.54 1.83 4.42
N GLU A 147 -10.31 1.34 4.41
CA GLU A 147 -9.12 2.14 4.72
C GLU A 147 -8.88 3.21 3.64
N ALA A 148 -8.99 2.84 2.37
CA ALA A 148 -8.84 3.77 1.26
C ALA A 148 -9.87 4.90 1.32
N TRP A 149 -11.14 4.61 1.64
CA TRP A 149 -12.14 5.66 1.83
C TRP A 149 -11.80 6.63 2.97
N TYR A 150 -11.23 6.12 4.06
CA TYR A 150 -10.80 6.95 5.17
C TYR A 150 -9.70 7.92 4.73
N TRP A 151 -8.66 7.38 4.11
CA TRP A 151 -7.52 8.18 3.68
C TRP A 151 -7.84 9.11 2.51
N LEU A 152 -8.79 8.74 1.63
CA LEU A 152 -9.28 9.63 0.57
C LEU A 152 -9.87 10.93 1.13
N GLY A 153 -10.69 10.84 2.17
CA GLY A 153 -11.22 12.03 2.86
C GLY A 153 -10.10 12.90 3.41
N ALA A 154 -9.16 12.29 4.13
CA ALA A 154 -8.01 13.00 4.71
C ALA A 154 -7.15 13.69 3.64
N ALA A 155 -6.85 12.99 2.55
CA ALA A 155 -6.07 13.51 1.44
C ALA A 155 -6.76 14.72 0.78
N ARG A 156 -8.04 14.60 0.41
CA ARG A 156 -8.77 15.71 -0.23
C ARG A 156 -8.94 16.92 0.69
N HIS A 157 -9.10 16.70 1.99
CA HIS A 157 -9.13 17.78 2.97
C HIS A 157 -7.80 18.52 3.00
N GLN A 158 -6.68 17.81 3.12
CA GLN A 158 -5.35 18.43 3.13
C GLN A 158 -5.02 19.15 1.82
N ALA A 159 -5.48 18.63 0.68
CA ALA A 159 -5.30 19.26 -0.62
C ALA A 159 -6.06 20.60 -0.76
N THR A 160 -7.25 20.71 -0.16
CA THR A 160 -8.17 21.84 -0.41
C THR A 160 -8.36 22.77 0.78
N GLY A 161 -8.00 22.36 1.99
CA GLY A 161 -8.34 23.02 3.25
C GLY A 161 -9.83 22.98 3.60
N ARG A 162 -10.69 22.37 2.76
CA ARG A 162 -12.14 22.40 2.95
C ARG A 162 -12.62 21.18 3.69
N GLU A 163 -13.36 21.38 4.78
CA GLU A 163 -13.84 20.27 5.59
C GLU A 163 -14.84 19.38 4.84
N ILE A 164 -15.66 19.95 3.95
CA ILE A 164 -16.65 19.18 3.17
C ILE A 164 -16.00 18.03 2.37
N GLU A 165 -14.76 18.19 1.93
CA GLU A 165 -14.02 17.18 1.18
C GLU A 165 -13.54 16.02 2.06
N LEU A 166 -13.40 16.22 3.37
CA LEU A 166 -13.17 15.16 4.36
C LEU A 166 -14.42 14.27 4.49
N TYR A 167 -15.57 14.92 4.63
CA TYR A 167 -16.82 14.26 5.00
C TYR A 167 -17.46 13.46 3.88
N ARG A 168 -17.32 13.90 2.63
CA ARG A 168 -17.92 13.21 1.48
C ARG A 168 -17.44 11.74 1.41
N PRO A 169 -16.12 11.44 1.40
CA PRO A 169 -15.63 10.06 1.48
C PRO A 169 -16.03 9.33 2.76
N TRP A 170 -15.97 9.98 3.93
CA TRP A 170 -16.31 9.35 5.21
C TRP A 170 -17.79 9.00 5.34
N ARG A 171 -18.69 9.75 4.69
CA ARG A 171 -20.10 9.39 4.57
C ARG A 171 -20.27 8.09 3.78
N GLU A 172 -19.61 7.96 2.63
CA GLU A 172 -19.65 6.72 1.85
C GLU A 172 -19.06 5.53 2.61
N LEU A 173 -17.95 5.74 3.34
CA LEU A 173 -17.35 4.74 4.23
C LEU A 173 -18.36 4.19 5.25
N ARG A 174 -19.07 5.07 5.96
CA ARG A 174 -20.07 4.67 6.96
C ARG A 174 -21.26 3.95 6.34
N LEU A 175 -21.73 4.40 5.18
CA LEU A 175 -22.90 3.80 4.52
C LEU A 175 -22.59 2.42 3.93
N ARG A 176 -21.42 2.27 3.31
CA ARG A 176 -21.07 1.04 2.57
C ARG A 176 -20.36 0.00 3.41
N TYR A 177 -19.59 0.42 4.42
CA TYR A 177 -18.79 -0.47 5.27
C TYR A 177 -19.03 -0.21 6.77
N PRO A 178 -20.30 -0.21 7.24
CA PRO A 178 -20.65 0.22 8.59
C PRO A 178 -19.96 -0.59 9.71
N GLN A 179 -19.59 -1.84 9.43
CA GLN A 179 -18.94 -2.74 10.39
C GLN A 179 -17.40 -2.70 10.35
N SER A 180 -16.82 -1.90 9.44
CA SER A 180 -15.36 -1.79 9.36
C SER A 180 -14.81 -0.95 10.51
N LEU A 181 -13.60 -1.29 10.99
CA LEU A 181 -12.88 -0.48 11.97
C LEU A 181 -12.75 0.98 11.50
N TRP A 182 -12.54 1.18 10.20
CA TRP A 182 -12.41 2.51 9.60
C TRP A 182 -13.70 3.32 9.64
N ALA A 183 -14.86 2.69 9.45
CA ALA A 183 -16.15 3.36 9.67
C ALA A 183 -16.31 3.78 11.13
N HIS A 184 -15.91 2.94 12.10
CA HIS A 184 -15.98 3.28 13.52
C HIS A 184 -15.13 4.51 13.87
N LYS A 185 -13.97 4.68 13.23
CA LYS A 185 -13.10 5.87 13.42
C LYS A 185 -13.76 7.18 13.00
N VAL A 186 -14.75 7.13 12.11
CA VAL A 186 -15.43 8.31 11.56
C VAL A 186 -16.89 8.39 12.01
N GLN A 187 -17.28 7.61 13.04
CA GLN A 187 -18.61 7.65 13.67
C GLN A 187 -18.75 8.76 14.72
N ALA A 188 -17.67 9.46 15.08
CA ALA A 188 -17.75 10.55 16.05
C ALA A 188 -18.76 11.61 15.57
N ASN A 189 -19.63 12.05 16.50
CA ASN A 189 -20.68 13.07 16.35
C ASN A 189 -20.10 14.48 16.05
N TRP A 190 -19.13 14.59 15.15
CA TRP A 190 -18.58 15.85 14.72
C TRP A 190 -19.58 16.52 13.79
N GLN A 191 -20.12 17.65 14.23
CA GLN A 191 -20.99 18.50 13.42
C GLN A 191 -20.09 19.29 12.45
N PRO A 192 -20.37 19.26 11.14
CA PRO A 192 -19.67 20.13 10.22
C PRO A 192 -19.90 21.59 10.60
N PRO A 193 -18.91 22.48 10.43
CA PRO A 193 -19.12 23.90 10.55
C PRO A 193 -20.23 24.31 9.58
N ALA A 194 -21.05 25.26 10.00
CA ALA A 194 -22.09 25.80 9.15
C ALA A 194 -21.47 26.26 7.82
N PRO A 195 -22.13 26.01 6.66
CA PRO A 195 -21.62 26.53 5.39
C PRO A 195 -21.40 28.04 5.54
N GLU A 196 -20.21 28.50 5.16
CA GLU A 196 -19.94 29.94 5.05
C GLU A 196 -21.00 30.52 4.11
N ALA A 197 -21.78 31.47 4.61
CA ALA A 197 -22.72 32.20 3.79
C ALA A 197 -21.92 32.97 2.74
N GLU A 198 -22.27 32.77 1.46
CA GLU A 198 -21.80 33.58 0.33
C GLU A 198 -21.95 35.08 0.57
#